data_AF-A0A2N2HID0-F1
#
_entry.id   AF-A0A2N2HID0-F1
#
_cell.length_a   1.000
_cell.length_b   1.000
_cell.length_c   1.000
_cell.angle_alpha   90.00
_cell.angle_beta   90.00
_cell.angle_gamma   90.00
#
_symmetry.space_group_name_H-M   'P 1'
#
loop_
_entity.id
_entity.type
_entity.pdbx_description
1 polymer ?
#
loop_
_entity_poly.entity_id
_entity_poly.type
_entity_poly.pdbx_seq_one_letter_code
_entity_poly.pdbx_strand_id
1 'polypeptide(L)'
;MILPAMSFRRWIGFLAFGGLCGSVVGGCAEDTHGVTAPDGGAAGEAGPDSADDVGTDTDAPSYEAGEDAPDDVYGDAEGGADARPDGQVDCPAGLQDNDGDGECLPDCETAGLVCVGHAHCDDGQGWVRCLCDPGYQDKDEDGSCRASCATAALECGPDSHCDDEGGTAGCVCDDGYQDHDHDGACLATCETAGDVCGA
;
A
#
# COMPACT_ATOMS: atom_id res chain seq x y z
N MET A 1 4.05 -24.21 -61.78
CA MET A 1 2.58 -24.33 -61.93
C MET A 1 2.04 -24.69 -60.56
N ILE A 2 1.23 -23.95 -59.81
CA ILE A 2 0.42 -22.73 -59.96
C ILE A 2 0.29 -22.17 -58.53
N LEU A 3 0.51 -20.86 -58.33
CA LEU A 3 0.04 -20.12 -57.16
C LEU A 3 -1.48 -19.95 -57.23
N PRO A 4 -2.21 -19.86 -56.12
CA PRO A 4 -3.37 -19.01 -56.06
C PRO A 4 -3.08 -17.77 -55.20
N ALA A 5 -3.15 -16.63 -55.87
CA ALA A 5 -3.28 -15.31 -55.31
C ALA A 5 -4.72 -15.07 -54.81
N MET A 6 -4.86 -14.40 -53.67
CA MET A 6 -6.03 -13.61 -53.27
C MET A 6 -5.45 -12.42 -52.48
N SER A 7 -5.23 -11.23 -53.05
CA SER A 7 -6.15 -10.23 -53.63
C SER A 7 -7.09 -9.56 -52.63
N PHE A 8 -6.68 -8.34 -52.25
CA PHE A 8 -7.47 -7.14 -51.97
C PHE A 8 -8.63 -7.19 -50.95
N ARG A 9 -8.48 -6.40 -49.89
CA ARG A 9 -9.22 -5.12 -49.82
C ARG A 9 -8.66 -4.13 -48.80
N ARG A 10 -8.23 -3.01 -49.39
CA ARG A 10 -7.91 -1.70 -48.83
C ARG A 10 -9.17 -1.12 -48.18
N TRP A 11 -9.08 -0.71 -46.92
CA TRP A 11 -10.02 0.23 -46.31
C TRP A 11 -9.25 1.47 -45.90
N ILE A 12 -9.38 2.49 -46.75
CA ILE A 12 -9.10 3.88 -46.42
C ILE A 12 -10.34 4.37 -45.68
N GLY A 13 -10.16 4.83 -44.45
CA GLY A 13 -11.20 5.45 -43.64
C GLY A 13 -10.58 6.58 -42.82
N PHE A 14 -10.13 7.62 -43.53
CA PHE A 14 -9.78 8.92 -42.96
C PHE A 14 -11.09 9.57 -42.49
N LEU A 15 -11.30 9.67 -41.18
CA LEU A 15 -12.29 10.59 -40.62
C LEU A 15 -11.58 11.52 -39.64
N ALA A 16 -11.07 12.60 -40.21
CA ALA A 16 -10.80 13.82 -39.49
C ALA A 16 -12.15 14.42 -39.06
N PHE A 17 -12.48 14.34 -37.77
CA PHE A 17 -13.47 15.22 -37.16
C PHE A 17 -12.73 16.42 -36.60
N GLY A 18 -12.78 17.51 -37.36
CA GLY A 18 -12.41 18.82 -36.87
C GLY A 18 -13.46 19.35 -35.90
N GLY A 19 -12.96 19.99 -34.85
CA GLY A 19 -13.44 21.29 -34.37
C GLY A 19 -14.87 21.38 -33.88
N LEU A 20 -15.04 21.32 -32.56
CA LEU A 20 -15.96 22.18 -31.83
C LEU A 20 -15.27 22.64 -30.54
N CYS A 21 -14.61 23.80 -30.60
CA CYS A 21 -14.41 24.64 -29.41
C CYS A 21 -15.80 25.09 -28.94
N GLY A 22 -16.38 24.35 -28.00
CA GLY A 22 -17.50 24.80 -27.22
C GLY A 22 -16.99 25.63 -26.05
N SER A 23 -17.10 26.95 -26.14
CA SER A 23 -17.02 27.84 -24.99
C SER A 23 -18.13 27.47 -24.01
N VAL A 24 -17.76 26.88 -22.88
CA VAL A 24 -18.59 26.91 -21.66
C VAL A 24 -17.90 27.84 -20.68
N VAL A 25 -18.40 29.07 -20.64
CA VAL A 25 -18.28 29.94 -19.47
C VAL A 25 -19.04 29.29 -18.32
N GLY A 26 -18.38 28.36 -17.63
CA GLY A 26 -18.85 27.77 -16.38
C GLY A 26 -18.35 28.63 -15.23
N GLY A 27 -19.26 29.43 -14.66
CA GLY A 27 -18.99 30.22 -13.46
C GLY A 27 -18.60 29.32 -12.29
N CYS A 28 -17.67 29.82 -11.49
CA CYS A 28 -17.40 29.37 -10.14
C CYS A 28 -18.70 29.40 -9.32
N ALA A 29 -19.22 28.21 -9.00
CA ALA A 29 -20.22 28.07 -7.96
C ALA A 29 -19.50 28.10 -6.61
N GLU A 30 -19.88 29.07 -5.79
CA GLU A 30 -19.44 29.25 -4.42
C GLU A 30 -20.13 28.20 -3.54
N ASP A 31 -19.45 27.10 -3.22
CA ASP A 31 -19.93 26.17 -2.17
C ASP A 31 -19.56 26.72 -0.80
N THR A 32 -20.44 27.57 -0.26
CA THR A 32 -20.44 27.97 1.14
C THR A 32 -20.93 26.80 2.00
N HIS A 33 -20.03 25.89 2.38
CA HIS A 33 -20.31 24.95 3.47
C HIS A 33 -20.12 25.68 4.82
N GLY A 34 -21.25 26.11 5.38
CA GLY A 34 -21.34 26.65 6.73
C GLY A 34 -20.94 25.59 7.77
N VAL A 35 -19.89 25.89 8.53
CA VAL A 35 -19.54 25.15 9.73
C VAL A 35 -20.33 25.74 10.89
N THR A 36 -21.41 25.08 11.29
CA THR A 36 -22.11 25.35 12.54
C THR A 36 -21.29 24.77 13.70
N ALA A 37 -20.87 25.64 14.62
CA ALA A 37 -20.33 25.25 15.92
C ALA A 37 -21.42 24.62 16.81
N PRO A 38 -21.09 23.59 17.61
CA PRO A 38 -21.86 23.28 18.80
C PRO A 38 -21.19 23.88 20.05
N ASP A 39 -21.91 24.81 20.69
CA ASP A 39 -21.68 25.25 22.07
C ASP A 39 -22.27 24.25 23.08
N GLY A 40 -21.57 24.09 24.21
CA GLY A 40 -22.07 23.50 25.47
C GLY A 40 -21.47 22.13 25.79
N GLY A 41 -20.74 21.86 26.89
CA GLY A 41 -20.61 22.53 28.17
C GLY A 41 -21.41 21.79 29.26
N ALA A 42 -20.77 20.95 30.08
CA ALA A 42 -21.04 20.81 31.53
C ALA A 42 -20.12 19.78 32.23
N ALA A 43 -19.73 20.20 33.43
CA ALA A 43 -18.92 19.60 34.49
C ALA A 43 -19.23 18.15 34.93
N GLY A 44 -18.23 17.53 35.56
CA GLY A 44 -18.37 16.35 36.41
C GLY A 44 -17.06 15.96 37.10
N GLU A 45 -16.79 16.58 38.25
CA GLU A 45 -15.70 16.26 39.18
C GLU A 45 -15.99 14.94 39.92
N ALA A 46 -15.02 14.03 40.01
CA ALA A 46 -14.90 13.05 41.09
C ALA A 46 -13.48 12.48 41.14
N GLY A 47 -12.78 12.66 42.27
CA GLY A 47 -11.79 11.71 42.77
C GLY A 47 -12.32 11.08 44.07
N PRO A 48 -11.50 10.44 44.92
CA PRO A 48 -10.37 9.52 44.65
C PRO A 48 -10.67 8.14 45.31
N ASP A 49 -9.62 7.33 45.52
CA ASP A 49 -9.53 6.22 46.50
C ASP A 49 -9.90 4.80 46.02
N SER A 50 -8.88 3.94 45.87
CA SER A 50 -8.83 2.59 46.48
C SER A 50 -7.48 1.94 46.14
N ALA A 51 -6.59 1.96 47.13
CA ALA A 51 -5.42 1.10 47.20
C ALA A 51 -5.74 0.00 48.20
N ASP A 52 -5.83 -1.25 47.73
CA ASP A 52 -5.88 -2.51 48.48
C ASP A 52 -5.56 -3.60 47.43
N ASP A 53 -4.73 -4.63 47.57
CA ASP A 53 -4.07 -5.22 48.73
C ASP A 53 -2.88 -6.05 48.19
N VAL A 54 -1.69 -5.89 48.79
CA VAL A 54 -0.57 -6.83 48.60
C VAL A 54 -0.80 -8.01 49.54
N GLY A 55 -1.47 -9.04 49.04
CA GLY A 55 -1.60 -10.32 49.72
C GLY A 55 -0.35 -11.17 49.53
N THR A 56 0.55 -11.12 50.51
CA THR A 56 1.53 -12.19 50.76
C THR A 56 0.78 -13.39 51.31
N ASP A 57 0.87 -14.56 50.68
CA ASP A 57 0.77 -15.83 51.39
C ASP A 57 1.52 -16.92 50.61
N THR A 58 2.72 -17.20 51.11
CA THR A 58 3.32 -18.53 51.16
C THR A 58 2.28 -19.55 51.60
N ASP A 59 2.04 -20.57 50.78
CA ASP A 59 1.75 -21.92 51.25
C ASP A 59 2.06 -22.94 50.14
N ALA A 60 3.27 -23.49 50.21
CA ALA A 60 3.58 -24.76 49.61
C ALA A 60 3.16 -25.87 50.57
N PRO A 61 2.42 -26.89 50.10
CA PRO A 61 2.54 -28.23 50.64
C PRO A 61 3.23 -29.12 49.62
N SER A 62 4.40 -29.61 50.01
CA SER A 62 4.99 -30.84 49.51
C SER A 62 4.08 -32.02 49.84
N TYR A 63 3.63 -32.76 48.83
CA TYR A 63 3.34 -34.20 48.95
C TYR A 63 3.59 -34.91 47.61
N GLU A 64 4.58 -35.80 47.65
CA GLU A 64 4.73 -37.12 47.02
C GLU A 64 4.21 -37.40 45.60
N ALA A 65 5.11 -38.00 44.82
CA ALA A 65 4.85 -38.68 43.56
C ALA A 65 3.74 -39.75 43.69
N GLY A 66 2.82 -39.73 42.73
CA GLY A 66 1.83 -40.78 42.49
C GLY A 66 1.65 -40.92 40.98
N GLU A 67 1.87 -42.15 40.52
CA GLU A 67 1.83 -42.59 39.13
C GLU A 67 0.38 -42.55 38.58
N ASP A 68 0.26 -42.46 37.25
CA ASP A 68 -0.95 -42.67 36.44
C ASP A 68 -2.05 -41.58 36.48
N ALA A 69 -2.02 -40.68 35.49
CA ALA A 69 -3.22 -40.12 34.89
C ALA A 69 -3.12 -40.30 33.37
N PRO A 70 -4.14 -40.89 32.71
CA PRO A 70 -4.07 -41.23 31.30
C PRO A 70 -4.03 -39.97 30.45
N ASP A 71 -3.12 -39.98 29.49
CA ASP A 71 -3.27 -39.24 28.25
C ASP A 71 -4.67 -39.55 27.66
N ASP A 72 -5.27 -38.56 26.99
CA ASP A 72 -6.50 -38.63 26.19
C ASP A 72 -7.78 -38.07 26.84
N VAL A 73 -8.00 -36.76 26.69
CA VAL A 73 -9.36 -36.21 26.49
C VAL A 73 -9.34 -35.31 25.26
N TYR A 74 -9.71 -35.90 24.14
CA TYR A 74 -10.02 -35.22 22.89
C TYR A 74 -11.44 -34.65 22.95
N GLY A 75 -11.64 -33.42 22.46
CA GLY A 75 -12.92 -33.00 21.91
C GLY A 75 -13.38 -31.60 22.30
N ASP A 76 -12.85 -30.59 21.59
CA ASP A 76 -13.61 -29.47 21.03
C ASP A 76 -12.75 -28.86 19.89
N ALA A 77 -12.34 -29.71 18.95
CA ALA A 77 -11.66 -29.30 17.72
C ALA A 77 -12.72 -29.04 16.64
N GLU A 78 -13.37 -27.89 16.71
CA GLU A 78 -13.99 -27.29 15.54
C GLU A 78 -12.90 -26.54 14.77
N GLY A 79 -12.11 -27.27 13.97
CA GLY A 79 -11.04 -26.71 13.13
C GLY A 79 -10.18 -27.82 12.54
N GLY A 80 -10.32 -28.06 11.23
CA GLY A 80 -9.76 -29.23 10.54
C GLY A 80 -8.23 -29.26 10.41
N ALA A 81 -7.72 -30.49 10.19
CA ALA A 81 -6.36 -30.89 9.86
C ALA A 81 -5.22 -30.30 10.74
N ASP A 82 -4.86 -31.08 11.77
CA ASP A 82 -3.49 -31.21 12.30
C ASP A 82 -2.75 -29.91 12.72
N ALA A 83 -3.45 -28.94 13.31
CA ALA A 83 -2.80 -27.78 13.91
C ALA A 83 -1.83 -28.18 15.04
N ARG A 84 -0.56 -27.80 14.91
CA ARG A 84 0.45 -27.96 15.95
C ARG A 84 0.13 -27.02 17.14
N PRO A 85 0.63 -27.30 18.36
CA PRO A 85 0.31 -26.52 19.56
C PRO A 85 0.79 -25.05 19.53
N ASP A 86 1.57 -24.67 18.51
CA ASP A 86 2.03 -23.33 18.19
C ASP A 86 1.17 -22.60 17.14
N GLY A 87 0.06 -23.20 16.69
CA GLY A 87 -0.86 -22.60 15.71
C GLY A 87 -0.48 -22.85 14.24
N GLN A 88 0.69 -23.46 14.00
CA GLN A 88 1.18 -23.80 12.67
C GLN A 88 0.42 -24.99 12.08
N VAL A 89 -0.15 -24.84 10.87
CA VAL A 89 -0.69 -25.96 10.08
C VAL A 89 0.34 -26.55 9.10
N ASP A 90 0.28 -27.87 8.89
CA ASP A 90 1.09 -28.53 7.85
C ASP A 90 0.47 -28.26 6.47
N CYS A 91 1.03 -27.28 5.76
CA CYS A 91 0.52 -26.89 4.45
C CYS A 91 0.91 -27.87 3.32
N PRO A 92 0.02 -28.11 2.32
CA PRO A 92 0.37 -28.80 1.10
C PRO A 92 1.57 -28.16 0.38
N ALA A 93 2.27 -28.93 -0.46
CA ALA A 93 3.39 -28.41 -1.25
C ALA A 93 2.95 -27.20 -2.11
N GLY A 94 3.72 -26.12 -2.08
CA GLY A 94 3.39 -24.85 -2.72
C GLY A 94 2.58 -23.89 -1.85
N LEU A 95 2.18 -24.29 -0.64
CA LEU A 95 1.45 -23.43 0.29
C LEU A 95 2.24 -23.26 1.59
N GLN A 96 2.00 -22.15 2.28
CA GLN A 96 2.59 -21.77 3.56
C GLN A 96 1.51 -21.27 4.53
N ASP A 97 1.83 -21.26 5.82
CA ASP A 97 1.11 -20.56 6.91
C ASP A 97 2.16 -19.88 7.80
N ASN A 98 2.88 -18.90 7.24
CA ASN A 98 4.02 -18.27 7.91
C ASN A 98 3.59 -17.29 9.03
N ASP A 99 2.33 -16.86 9.05
CA ASP A 99 1.73 -16.00 10.08
C ASP A 99 0.94 -16.78 11.15
N GLY A 100 0.71 -18.08 10.95
CA GLY A 100 0.13 -18.96 11.96
C GLY A 100 -1.35 -18.71 12.21
N ASP A 101 -2.06 -18.20 11.20
CA ASP A 101 -3.50 -17.95 11.28
C ASP A 101 -4.35 -19.17 10.88
N GLY A 102 -3.68 -20.22 10.38
CA GLY A 102 -4.29 -21.48 9.96
C GLY A 102 -4.72 -21.49 8.49
N GLU A 103 -4.49 -20.42 7.73
CA GLU A 103 -4.78 -20.34 6.30
C GLU A 103 -3.54 -20.64 5.45
N CYS A 104 -3.59 -21.74 4.69
CA CYS A 104 -2.52 -22.08 3.76
C CYS A 104 -2.62 -21.26 2.45
N LEU A 105 -1.74 -20.28 2.27
CA LEU A 105 -1.63 -19.43 1.08
C LEU A 105 -0.43 -19.81 0.19
N PRO A 106 -0.39 -19.42 -1.10
CA PRO A 106 0.72 -19.73 -1.98
C PRO A 106 2.07 -19.20 -1.46
N ASP A 107 3.11 -20.02 -1.59
CA ASP A 107 4.48 -19.63 -1.30
C ASP A 107 5.15 -18.85 -2.46
N CYS A 108 6.34 -18.33 -2.22
CA CYS A 108 7.12 -17.63 -3.25
C CYS A 108 7.50 -18.49 -4.47
N GLU A 109 7.51 -19.82 -4.37
CA GLU A 109 7.85 -20.70 -5.50
C GLU A 109 6.67 -20.90 -6.44
N THR A 110 5.44 -20.81 -5.94
CA THR A 110 4.22 -21.21 -6.66
C THR A 110 3.20 -20.09 -6.89
N ALA A 111 3.32 -18.95 -6.20
CA ALA A 111 2.43 -17.82 -6.37
C ALA A 111 2.43 -17.22 -7.79
N GLY A 112 3.49 -17.44 -8.56
CA GLY A 112 3.64 -16.82 -9.89
C GLY A 112 3.85 -15.30 -9.83
N LEU A 113 4.13 -14.75 -8.65
CA LEU A 113 4.51 -13.35 -8.47
C LEU A 113 5.89 -13.11 -9.09
N VAL A 114 5.97 -12.12 -9.98
CA VAL A 114 7.23 -11.76 -10.65
C VAL A 114 7.75 -10.47 -10.04
N CYS A 115 8.77 -10.59 -9.18
CA CYS A 115 9.48 -9.44 -8.64
C CYS A 115 10.61 -9.02 -9.58
N VAL A 116 10.60 -7.76 -10.00
CA VAL A 116 11.53 -7.22 -11.02
C VAL A 116 12.41 -6.14 -10.40
N GLY A 117 13.65 -6.04 -10.90
CA GLY A 117 14.61 -5.05 -10.45
C GLY A 117 15.23 -5.43 -9.10
N HIS A 118 15.39 -4.45 -8.22
CA HIS A 118 15.97 -4.60 -6.88
C HIS A 118 14.95 -5.15 -5.89
N ALA A 119 14.29 -6.23 -6.29
CA ALA A 119 13.15 -6.83 -5.61
C ALA A 119 13.38 -8.33 -5.40
N HIS A 120 12.89 -8.86 -4.30
CA HIS A 120 12.82 -10.29 -4.03
C HIS A 120 11.45 -10.66 -3.47
N CYS A 121 11.01 -11.89 -3.73
CA CYS A 121 9.76 -12.39 -3.16
C CYS A 121 9.93 -12.62 -1.66
N ASP A 122 8.92 -12.23 -0.89
CA ASP A 122 8.78 -12.49 0.54
C ASP A 122 7.37 -12.99 0.84
N ASP A 123 7.29 -14.14 1.50
CA ASP A 123 6.07 -14.73 2.03
C ASP A 123 6.10 -14.78 3.57
N GLY A 124 7.04 -14.11 4.24
CA GLY A 124 7.21 -14.22 5.69
C GLY A 124 6.07 -13.68 6.56
N GLN A 125 5.07 -13.01 5.97
CA GLN A 125 3.89 -12.50 6.70
C GLN A 125 2.60 -13.25 6.35
N GLY A 126 2.68 -14.48 5.85
CA GLY A 126 1.51 -15.26 5.50
C GLY A 126 1.07 -15.11 4.03
N TRP A 127 1.49 -14.03 3.37
CA TRP A 127 1.15 -13.71 1.99
C TRP A 127 2.38 -13.26 1.20
N VAL A 128 2.38 -13.58 -0.09
CA VAL A 128 3.46 -13.25 -1.03
C VAL A 128 3.45 -11.78 -1.45
N ARG A 129 4.62 -11.14 -1.37
CA ARG A 129 4.84 -9.77 -1.86
C ARG A 129 6.24 -9.60 -2.44
N CYS A 130 6.45 -8.53 -3.19
CA CYS A 130 7.79 -8.10 -3.55
C CYS A 130 8.34 -7.17 -2.47
N LEU A 131 9.47 -7.54 -1.87
CA LEU A 131 10.24 -6.68 -1.00
C LEU A 131 11.37 -6.01 -1.77
N CYS A 132 11.52 -4.72 -1.58
CA CYS A 132 12.60 -3.94 -2.19
C CYS A 132 13.88 -4.00 -1.36
N ASP A 133 15.02 -4.06 -2.05
CA ASP A 133 16.33 -3.87 -1.44
C ASP A 133 16.43 -2.47 -0.80
N PRO A 134 17.30 -2.28 0.22
CA PRO A 134 17.50 -0.99 0.84
C PRO A 134 17.79 0.14 -0.18
N GLY A 135 17.00 1.21 -0.11
CA GLY A 135 17.10 2.34 -1.02
C GLY A 135 16.19 2.25 -2.25
N TYR A 136 15.50 1.14 -2.46
CA TYR A 136 14.53 0.97 -3.54
C TYR A 136 13.10 0.94 -2.98
N GLN A 137 12.11 1.21 -3.83
CA GLN A 137 10.70 1.29 -3.49
C GLN A 137 9.82 0.79 -4.64
N ASP A 138 8.60 0.37 -4.30
CA ASP A 138 7.52 -0.08 -5.20
C ASP A 138 6.19 0.52 -4.71
N LYS A 139 6.13 1.86 -4.67
CA LYS A 139 4.97 2.63 -4.18
C LYS A 139 3.77 2.57 -5.13
N ASP A 140 3.99 2.19 -6.38
CA ASP A 140 2.95 1.92 -7.38
C ASP A 140 2.46 0.46 -7.37
N GLU A 141 3.03 -0.39 -6.51
CA GLU A 141 2.65 -1.80 -6.32
C GLU A 141 2.64 -2.61 -7.63
N ASP A 142 3.54 -2.28 -8.56
CA ASP A 142 3.63 -2.93 -9.87
C ASP A 142 4.58 -4.15 -9.85
N GLY A 143 5.21 -4.42 -8.71
CA GLY A 143 6.17 -5.50 -8.50
C GLY A 143 7.60 -5.17 -8.95
N SER A 144 7.86 -3.92 -9.36
CA SER A 144 9.18 -3.46 -9.81
C SER A 144 9.76 -2.43 -8.85
N CYS A 145 10.77 -2.85 -8.08
CA CYS A 145 11.47 -1.93 -7.18
C CYS A 145 12.42 -0.98 -7.93
N ARG A 146 12.17 0.33 -7.80
CA ARG A 146 12.96 1.43 -8.41
C ARG A 146 13.60 2.30 -7.33
N ALA A 147 14.62 3.08 -7.70
CA ALA A 147 15.31 3.93 -6.74
C ALA A 147 14.34 4.93 -6.10
N SER A 148 14.43 5.08 -4.77
CA SER A 148 13.69 6.10 -4.03
C SER A 148 14.35 7.46 -4.16
N CYS A 149 13.67 8.53 -3.76
CA CYS A 149 14.26 9.87 -3.69
C CYS A 149 15.54 9.93 -2.84
N ALA A 150 15.69 9.04 -1.85
CA ALA A 150 16.88 8.99 -1.00
C ALA A 150 18.14 8.47 -1.73
N THR A 151 17.98 7.71 -2.82
CA THR A 151 19.08 7.02 -3.51
C THR A 151 19.15 7.29 -5.01
N ALA A 152 18.13 7.91 -5.60
CA ALA A 152 18.07 8.24 -7.02
C ALA A 152 19.13 9.25 -7.48
N ALA A 153 19.80 9.93 -6.54
CA ALA A 153 20.82 10.93 -6.81
C ALA A 153 20.33 12.06 -7.74
N LEU A 154 19.06 12.43 -7.60
CA LEU A 154 18.46 13.54 -8.34
C LEU A 154 18.84 14.87 -7.70
N GLU A 155 19.35 15.79 -8.51
CA GLU A 155 19.56 17.19 -8.13
C GLU A 155 18.40 18.00 -8.69
N CYS A 156 17.35 18.19 -7.88
CA CYS A 156 16.22 19.02 -8.24
C CYS A 156 16.57 20.51 -8.17
N GLY A 157 16.07 21.28 -9.13
CA GLY A 157 16.33 22.72 -9.25
C GLY A 157 15.71 23.55 -8.13
N PRO A 158 16.00 24.87 -8.09
CA PRO A 158 15.28 25.78 -7.20
C PRO A 158 13.78 25.70 -7.51
N ASP A 159 12.96 25.68 -6.45
CA ASP A 159 11.50 25.58 -6.55
C ASP A 159 10.96 24.22 -7.05
N SER A 160 11.73 23.16 -6.81
CA SER A 160 11.33 21.78 -7.05
C SER A 160 11.84 20.85 -5.95
N HIS A 161 11.14 19.74 -5.76
CA HIS A 161 11.55 18.67 -4.86
C HIS A 161 11.50 17.32 -5.56
N CYS A 162 12.14 16.33 -4.97
CA CYS A 162 12.03 14.95 -5.44
C CYS A 162 10.71 14.35 -4.94
N ASP A 163 9.96 13.77 -5.86
CA ASP A 163 8.80 12.92 -5.59
C ASP A 163 9.03 11.53 -6.18
N ASP A 164 8.68 10.49 -5.43
CA ASP A 164 8.71 9.10 -5.87
C ASP A 164 7.39 8.38 -5.56
N GLU A 165 6.30 9.11 -5.26
CA GLU A 165 4.99 8.53 -4.95
C GLU A 165 4.41 7.76 -6.14
N GLY A 166 4.72 8.18 -7.37
CA GLY A 166 4.33 7.49 -8.61
C GLY A 166 5.17 6.24 -8.95
N GLY A 167 5.94 5.71 -8.00
CA GLY A 167 6.76 4.50 -8.22
C GLY A 167 8.09 4.76 -8.94
N THR A 168 8.35 5.97 -9.42
CA THR A 168 9.65 6.38 -9.98
C THR A 168 10.04 7.74 -9.41
N ALA A 169 11.25 7.85 -8.86
CA ALA A 169 11.78 9.13 -8.40
C ALA A 169 11.96 10.10 -9.57
N GLY A 170 11.41 11.30 -9.43
CA GLY A 170 11.51 12.41 -10.36
C GLY A 170 11.48 13.75 -9.63
N CYS A 171 11.92 14.82 -10.30
CA CYS A 171 11.75 16.16 -9.76
C CYS A 171 10.38 16.71 -10.18
N VAL A 172 9.64 17.23 -9.22
CA VAL A 172 8.34 17.89 -9.41
C VAL A 172 8.39 19.30 -8.86
N CYS A 173 7.61 20.21 -9.44
CA CYS A 173 7.59 21.59 -8.99
C CYS A 173 6.90 21.74 -7.63
N ASP A 174 7.42 22.65 -6.82
CA ASP A 174 6.79 23.04 -5.56
C ASP A 174 5.45 23.74 -5.82
N ASP A 175 4.60 23.82 -4.78
CA ASP A 175 3.33 24.52 -4.85
C ASP A 175 3.50 25.97 -5.33
N GLY A 176 2.71 26.35 -6.34
CA GLY A 176 2.81 27.68 -6.97
C GLY A 176 3.89 27.78 -8.04
N TYR A 177 4.52 26.68 -8.44
CA TYR A 177 5.44 26.60 -9.59
C TYR A 177 4.99 25.53 -10.60
N GLN A 178 5.45 25.65 -11.84
CA GLN A 178 5.16 24.74 -12.94
C GLN A 178 6.32 24.66 -13.95
N ASP A 179 6.45 23.52 -14.62
CA ASP A 179 7.34 23.27 -15.76
C ASP A 179 6.46 22.99 -17.00
N HIS A 180 5.94 24.04 -17.61
CA HIS A 180 4.98 23.89 -18.72
C HIS A 180 5.66 23.54 -20.05
N ASP A 181 6.93 23.92 -20.22
CA ASP A 181 7.75 23.65 -21.38
C ASP A 181 8.57 22.36 -21.29
N HIS A 182 8.52 21.68 -20.14
CA HIS A 182 9.15 20.37 -19.87
C HIS A 182 10.67 20.41 -20.03
N ASP A 183 11.29 21.53 -19.67
CA ASP A 183 12.75 21.69 -19.72
C ASP A 183 13.44 21.40 -18.37
N GLY A 184 12.65 21.08 -17.35
CA GLY A 184 13.10 20.77 -15.99
C GLY A 184 13.23 22.00 -15.09
N ALA A 185 12.92 23.20 -15.57
CA ALA A 185 12.90 24.41 -14.75
C ALA A 185 11.50 24.71 -14.23
N CYS A 186 11.37 24.79 -12.91
CA CYS A 186 10.13 25.22 -12.27
C CYS A 186 10.07 26.75 -12.23
N LEU A 187 9.02 27.31 -12.83
CA LEU A 187 8.75 28.75 -12.83
C LEU A 187 7.45 29.04 -12.10
N ALA A 188 7.37 30.21 -11.46
CA ALA A 188 6.16 30.61 -10.76
C ALA A 188 4.94 30.53 -11.70
N THR A 189 3.86 29.97 -11.21
CA THR A 189 2.58 29.99 -11.92
C THR A 189 2.12 31.44 -12.12
N CYS A 190 1.21 31.65 -13.06
CA CYS A 190 0.61 32.96 -13.29
C CYS A 190 -0.14 33.52 -12.06
N GLU A 191 -0.63 32.65 -11.18
CA GLU A 191 -1.28 33.06 -9.93
C GLU A 191 -0.28 33.66 -8.94
N THR A 192 0.90 33.05 -8.81
CA THR A 192 1.98 33.52 -7.93
C THR A 192 2.84 34.62 -8.55
N ALA A 193 3.00 34.65 -9.87
CA ALA A 193 3.78 35.65 -10.60
C ALA A 193 3.07 37.01 -10.76
N GLY A 194 1.74 37.05 -10.53
CA GLY A 194 0.93 38.25 -10.79
C GLY A 194 0.78 38.59 -12.27
N ASP A 195 1.12 37.63 -13.14
CA ASP A 195 1.08 37.77 -14.60
C ASP A 195 -0.11 37.01 -15.18
N VAL A 196 -0.77 37.59 -16.17
CA VAL A 196 -1.86 36.92 -16.89
C VAL A 196 -1.25 35.89 -17.85
N CYS A 197 -1.53 34.61 -17.62
CA CYS A 197 -1.19 33.53 -18.54
C CYS A 197 -1.92 33.72 -19.88
N GLY A 198 -1.19 34.05 -20.96
CA GLY A 198 -1.67 33.98 -22.34
C GLY A 198 -2.19 35.28 -22.95
N ALA A 199 -1.33 36.26 -23.18
CA ALA A 199 -1.59 37.35 -24.13
C ALA A 199 -1.07 37.01 -25.54
#